data_AF-A0A841TA12-F1
#
_entry.id   AF-A0A841TA12-F1
#
_cell.length_a   1.000
_cell.length_b   1.000
_cell.length_c   1.000
_cell.angle_alpha   90.00
_cell.angle_beta   90.00
_cell.angle_gamma   90.00
#
_symmetry.space_group_name_H-M   'P 1'
#
loop_
_entity.id
_entity.type
_entity.pdbx_description
1 polymer ?
#
loop_
_entity_poly.entity_id
_entity_poly.type
_entity_poly.pdbx_seq_one_letter_code
_entity_poly.pdbx_strand_id
1 'polypeptide(L)'
;MNTGTLSEIKAIGRLSMGSFEWLSEEEIKKQKRQLRNRAIFTTLICLVVILGVVLYSIFHYSEKIASKVCVNQLEFKENQPNGNLELLMFRRNCGATTGFSFQLSIIKKGTNLSNSAVGNIFISEREFKAQWIDNKTVKVIGKLNAESKKKNYHKGIKIIYNTA
;
A
#
# COMPACT_ATOMS: atom_id res chain seq x y z
N MET A 1 33.01 -74.94 42.98
CA MET A 1 33.59 -73.67 42.51
C MET A 1 32.70 -73.13 41.40
N ASN A 2 32.04 -72.00 41.70
CA ASN A 2 31.15 -71.12 40.93
C ASN A 2 30.43 -71.62 39.67
N THR A 3 29.16 -71.98 39.88
CA THR A 3 28.03 -71.77 38.97
C THR A 3 27.18 -70.60 39.50
N GLY A 4 27.39 -69.42 38.94
CA GLY A 4 26.64 -68.18 39.17
C GLY A 4 27.21 -67.16 38.19
N THR A 5 26.48 -66.46 37.33
CA THR A 5 25.10 -65.95 37.40
C THR A 5 24.64 -65.66 35.97
N LEU A 6 23.76 -66.50 35.42
CA LEU A 6 22.98 -66.21 34.20
C LEU A 6 21.46 -66.21 34.50
N SER A 7 21.10 -66.37 35.77
CA SER A 7 19.72 -66.44 36.27
C SER A 7 19.18 -65.09 36.78
N GLU A 8 20.01 -64.05 36.92
CA GLU A 8 19.58 -62.78 37.55
C GLU A 8 19.11 -61.68 36.58
N ILE A 9 19.26 -61.83 35.26
CA ILE A 9 18.71 -60.84 34.30
C ILE A 9 17.27 -61.21 33.86
N LYS A 10 16.73 -62.34 34.31
CA LYS A 10 15.38 -62.80 33.91
C LYS A 10 14.24 -62.37 34.83
N ALA A 11 14.44 -61.37 35.69
CA ALA A 11 13.48 -60.99 36.72
C ALA A 11 13.24 -59.48 36.90
N ILE A 12 13.45 -58.63 35.88
CA ILE A 12 12.96 -57.23 35.89
C ILE A 12 12.13 -56.94 34.65
N GLY A 13 11.13 -57.79 34.41
CA GLY A 13 10.25 -57.66 33.25
C GLY A 13 8.89 -58.25 33.49
N ARG A 14 8.29 -57.98 34.66
CA ARG A 14 6.89 -58.34 34.90
C ARG A 14 6.21 -57.31 35.80
N LEU A 15 6.05 -56.11 35.26
CA LEU A 15 4.96 -55.21 35.66
C LEU A 15 4.37 -54.55 34.41
N SER A 16 3.06 -54.72 34.24
CA SER A 16 2.17 -53.99 33.35
C SER A 16 2.21 -54.30 31.84
N MET A 17 1.41 -55.29 31.45
CA MET A 17 0.24 -55.11 30.57
C MET A 17 0.41 -54.19 29.34
N GLY A 18 0.54 -54.82 28.17
CA GLY A 18 0.42 -54.19 26.85
C GLY A 18 1.08 -55.05 25.78
N SER A 19 0.29 -55.67 24.91
CA SER A 19 0.75 -56.38 23.71
C SER A 19 1.74 -55.52 22.92
N PHE A 20 3.00 -55.95 22.82
CA PHE A 20 3.95 -55.34 21.88
C PHE A 20 3.69 -55.98 20.50
N GLU A 21 2.65 -55.48 19.84
CA GLU A 21 2.26 -55.85 18.49
C GLU A 21 3.31 -55.26 17.53
N TRP A 22 4.22 -56.10 17.03
CA TRP A 22 5.22 -55.67 16.06
C TRP A 22 4.51 -55.24 14.77
N LEU A 23 4.47 -53.93 14.52
CA LEU A 23 3.98 -53.39 13.25
C LEU A 23 4.79 -54.00 12.10
N SER A 24 4.08 -54.48 11.09
CA SER A 24 4.73 -55.03 9.89
C SER A 24 5.55 -53.95 9.17
N GLU A 25 6.62 -54.35 8.48
CA GLU A 25 7.43 -53.44 7.65
C GLU A 25 6.58 -52.64 6.64
N GLU A 26 5.49 -53.24 6.16
CA GLU A 26 4.53 -52.59 5.28
C GLU A 26 3.76 -51.46 5.98
N GLU A 27 3.32 -51.67 7.21
CA GLU A 27 2.64 -50.65 8.02
C GLU A 27 3.56 -49.49 8.38
N ILE A 28 4.82 -49.78 8.73
CA ILE A 28 5.84 -48.75 9.00
C ILE A 28 6.10 -47.92 7.74
N LYS A 29 6.22 -48.55 6.57
CA LYS A 29 6.43 -47.87 5.28
C LYS A 29 5.22 -47.00 4.90
N LYS A 30 4.00 -47.49 5.15
CA LYS A 30 2.75 -46.74 4.92
C LYS A 30 2.64 -45.53 5.84
N GLN A 31 2.95 -45.67 7.13
CA GLN A 31 2.96 -44.55 8.08
C GLN A 31 4.02 -43.50 7.72
N LYS A 32 5.25 -43.89 7.38
CA LYS A 32 6.30 -42.96 6.92
C LYS A 32 5.88 -42.20 5.66
N ARG A 33 5.22 -42.87 4.70
CA ARG A 33 4.68 -42.22 3.49
C ARG A 33 3.57 -41.22 3.82
N GLN A 34 2.68 -41.56 4.75
CA GLN A 34 1.61 -40.66 5.19
C GLN A 34 2.15 -39.42 5.92
N LEU A 35 3.11 -39.59 6.83
CA LEU A 35 3.76 -38.48 7.53
C LEU A 35 4.53 -37.58 6.56
N ARG A 36 5.27 -38.16 5.61
CA ARG A 36 5.97 -37.42 4.56
C ARG A 36 4.99 -36.61 3.70
N ASN A 37 3.88 -37.21 3.27
CA ASN A 37 2.89 -36.52 2.46
C ASN A 37 2.20 -35.38 3.23
N ARG A 38 1.88 -35.57 4.52
CA ARG A 38 1.35 -34.51 5.39
C ARG A 38 2.34 -33.37 5.55
N ALA A 39 3.61 -33.67 5.80
CA ALA A 39 4.66 -32.66 5.90
C ALA A 39 4.81 -31.86 4.59
N ILE A 40 4.81 -32.53 3.43
CA ILE A 40 4.85 -31.86 2.12
C ILE A 40 3.64 -30.94 1.94
N PHE A 41 2.44 -31.42 2.25
CA PHE A 41 1.21 -30.64 2.08
C PHE A 41 1.21 -29.40 3.00
N THR A 42 1.61 -29.56 4.26
CA THR A 42 1.76 -28.44 5.19
C THR A 42 2.79 -27.43 4.69
N THR A 43 3.95 -27.89 4.20
CA THR A 43 4.97 -27.00 3.63
C THR A 43 4.44 -26.22 2.42
N LEU A 44 3.71 -26.87 1.53
CA LEU A 44 3.11 -26.22 0.36
C LEU A 44 2.08 -25.15 0.77
N ILE A 45 1.23 -25.44 1.76
CA ILE A 45 0.29 -24.45 2.30
C ILE A 45 1.04 -23.25 2.87
N CYS A 46 2.07 -23.48 3.69
CA CYS A 46 2.88 -22.40 4.26
C CYS A 46 3.50 -21.53 3.18
N LEU A 47 4.04 -22.13 2.11
CA LEU A 47 4.61 -21.39 0.98
C LEU A 47 3.56 -20.52 0.28
N VAL A 48 2.35 -21.05 0.05
CA VAL A 48 1.25 -20.28 -0.57
C VAL A 48 0.83 -19.12 0.32
N VAL A 49 0.72 -19.32 1.64
CA VAL A 49 0.38 -18.26 2.59
C VAL A 49 1.46 -17.19 2.63
N ILE A 50 2.74 -17.57 2.70
CA ILE A 50 3.86 -16.62 2.69
C ILE A 50 3.86 -15.82 1.38
N LEU A 51 3.69 -16.49 0.23
CA LEU A 51 3.60 -15.83 -1.06
C LEU A 51 2.43 -14.84 -1.10
N GLY A 52 1.25 -15.23 -0.61
CA GLY A 52 0.08 -14.36 -0.51
C GLY A 52 0.36 -13.12 0.34
N VAL A 53 1.00 -13.28 1.51
CA VAL A 53 1.37 -12.16 2.38
C VAL A 53 2.39 -11.24 1.72
N VAL A 54 3.38 -11.79 1.01
CA VAL A 54 4.38 -11.01 0.27
C VAL A 54 3.71 -10.20 -0.85
N LEU A 55 2.88 -10.83 -1.67
CA LEU A 55 2.17 -10.15 -2.76
C LEU A 55 1.23 -9.06 -2.25
N TYR A 56 0.47 -9.35 -1.18
CA TYR A 56 -0.39 -8.37 -0.52
C TYR A 56 0.42 -7.18 0.00
N SER A 57 1.57 -7.45 0.63
CA SER A 57 2.47 -6.40 1.11
C SER A 57 3.00 -5.55 -0.04
N ILE A 58 3.48 -6.15 -1.12
CA ILE A 58 3.97 -5.43 -2.31
C ILE A 58 2.88 -4.52 -2.88
N PHE A 59 1.66 -5.03 -3.06
CA PHE A 59 0.54 -4.25 -3.57
C PHE A 59 0.24 -3.04 -2.67
N HIS A 60 0.11 -3.25 -1.36
CA HIS A 60 -0.20 -2.20 -0.40
C HIS A 60 0.93 -1.16 -0.22
N TYR A 61 2.20 -1.58 -0.33
CA TYR A 61 3.34 -0.66 -0.30
C TYR A 61 3.53 0.08 -1.62
N SER A 62 3.14 -0.50 -2.76
CA SER A 62 3.28 0.12 -4.08
C SER A 62 2.50 1.42 -4.21
N GLU A 63 1.26 1.48 -3.70
CA GLU A 63 0.46 2.72 -3.69
C GLU A 63 1.12 3.83 -2.85
N LYS A 64 1.75 3.44 -1.73
CA LYS A 64 2.48 4.40 -0.87
C LYS A 64 3.76 4.90 -1.53
N ILE A 65 4.48 4.06 -2.27
CA ILE A 65 5.70 4.49 -2.98
C ILE A 65 5.34 5.36 -4.18
N ALA A 66 4.29 5.03 -4.94
CA ALA A 66 3.82 5.85 -6.05
C ALA A 66 3.51 7.29 -5.62
N SER A 67 2.92 7.48 -4.42
CA SER A 67 2.68 8.81 -3.85
C SER A 67 3.97 9.59 -3.53
N LYS A 68 5.08 8.90 -3.23
CA LYS A 68 6.39 9.50 -2.94
C LYS A 68 7.15 9.92 -4.19
N VAL A 69 6.92 9.26 -5.32
CA VAL A 69 7.59 9.56 -6.60
C VAL A 69 6.94 10.77 -7.31
N CYS A 70 5.72 11.14 -6.91
CA CYS A 70 5.08 12.33 -7.45
C CYS A 70 5.74 13.61 -6.93
N VAL A 71 6.29 14.41 -7.84
CA VAL A 71 6.89 15.70 -7.56
C VAL A 71 5.93 16.80 -7.98
N ASN A 72 5.70 17.76 -7.07
CA ASN A 72 4.98 18.99 -7.37
C ASN A 72 5.99 20.12 -7.63
N GLN A 73 5.94 20.73 -8.82
CA GLN A 73 6.75 21.88 -9.19
C GLN A 73 5.86 23.13 -9.24
N LEU A 74 6.16 24.11 -8.39
CA LEU A 74 5.42 25.38 -8.35
C LEU A 74 5.67 26.17 -9.64
N GLU A 75 4.58 26.61 -10.29
CA GLU A 75 4.63 27.44 -11.50
C GLU A 75 4.19 28.88 -11.19
N PHE A 76 3.18 29.02 -10.32
CA PHE A 76 2.63 30.32 -9.95
C PHE A 76 2.12 30.34 -8.51
N LYS A 77 2.29 31.48 -7.86
CA LYS A 77 1.84 31.75 -6.50
C LYS A 77 1.33 33.19 -6.40
N GLU A 78 0.13 33.35 -5.85
CA GLU A 78 -0.48 34.66 -5.62
C GLU A 78 -1.18 34.73 -4.27
N ASN A 79 -0.90 35.80 -3.52
CA ASN A 79 -1.54 36.03 -2.23
C ASN A 79 -2.99 36.49 -2.43
N GLN A 80 -3.89 35.98 -1.58
CA GLN A 80 -5.27 36.49 -1.52
C GLN A 80 -5.27 37.97 -1.11
N PRO A 81 -6.00 38.84 -1.82
CA PRO A 81 -6.20 40.22 -1.41
C PRO A 81 -6.80 40.29 0.00
N ASN A 82 -6.17 41.03 0.92
CA ASN A 82 -6.64 41.25 2.29
C ASN A 82 -7.02 39.97 3.06
N GLY A 83 -6.32 38.86 2.82
CA GLY A 83 -6.64 37.57 3.40
C GLY A 83 -5.42 36.76 3.80
N ASN A 84 -5.66 35.55 4.30
CA ASN A 84 -4.61 34.63 4.78
C ASN A 84 -4.48 33.36 3.91
N LEU A 85 -4.97 33.42 2.68
CA LEU A 85 -4.85 32.34 1.71
C LEU A 85 -3.86 32.69 0.60
N GLU A 86 -3.35 31.65 -0.04
CA GLU A 86 -2.51 31.71 -1.23
C GLU A 86 -3.12 30.80 -2.30
N LEU A 87 -3.12 31.32 -3.53
CA LEU A 87 -3.47 30.57 -4.73
C LEU A 87 -2.18 30.02 -5.33
N LEU A 88 -2.08 28.70 -5.47
CA LEU A 88 -0.92 28.02 -6.03
C LEU A 88 -1.31 27.25 -7.28
N MET A 89 -0.60 27.52 -8.37
CA MET A 89 -0.58 26.65 -9.54
C MET A 89 0.74 25.90 -9.59
N PHE A 90 0.67 24.59 -9.80
CA PHE A 90 1.84 23.74 -9.87
C PHE A 90 1.63 22.62 -10.88
N ARG A 91 2.73 22.13 -11.43
CA ARG A 91 2.76 20.93 -12.26
C ARG A 91 3.05 19.73 -11.37
N ARG A 92 2.22 18.69 -11.45
CA ARG A 92 2.43 17.40 -10.80
C ARG A 92 2.92 16.39 -11.83
N ASN A 93 4.08 15.79 -11.57
CA ASN A 93 4.67 14.72 -12.37
C ASN A 93 4.88 13.48 -11.50
N CYS A 94 4.31 12.34 -11.89
CA CYS A 94 4.40 11.08 -11.16
C CYS A 94 5.32 10.03 -11.82
N GLY A 95 6.16 10.43 -12.78
CA GLY A 95 7.20 9.59 -13.38
C GLY A 95 7.06 9.45 -14.89
N ALA A 96 8.00 8.72 -15.50
CA ALA A 96 8.18 8.65 -16.95
C ALA A 96 6.98 8.13 -17.75
N THR A 97 6.18 7.24 -17.17
CA THR A 97 5.01 6.62 -17.82
C THR A 97 3.69 7.32 -17.53
N THR A 98 3.68 8.32 -16.65
CA THR A 98 2.47 9.08 -16.29
C THR A 98 2.61 10.50 -16.80
N GLY A 99 1.63 10.97 -17.58
CA GLY A 99 1.58 12.37 -18.02
C GLY A 99 1.61 13.35 -16.84
N PHE A 100 2.10 14.57 -17.07
CA PHE A 100 2.02 15.62 -16.07
C PHE A 100 0.64 16.30 -16.10
N SER A 101 0.23 16.87 -14.97
CA SER A 101 -0.98 17.69 -14.89
C SER A 101 -0.68 19.01 -14.20
N PHE A 102 -1.35 20.06 -14.65
CA PHE A 102 -1.41 21.34 -13.95
C PHE A 102 -2.53 21.29 -12.91
N GLN A 103 -2.22 21.76 -11.71
CA GLN A 103 -3.15 21.72 -10.58
C GLN A 103 -3.18 23.08 -9.91
N LEU A 104 -4.37 23.47 -9.46
CA LEU A 104 -4.63 24.70 -8.73
C LEU A 104 -5.10 24.36 -7.32
N SER A 105 -4.52 25.00 -6.32
CA SER A 105 -4.91 24.84 -4.91
C SER A 105 -5.03 26.19 -4.21
N ILE A 106 -5.92 26.25 -3.22
CA ILE A 106 -6.03 27.38 -2.28
C ILE A 106 -5.64 26.90 -0.88
N ILE A 107 -4.49 27.39 -0.41
CA ILE A 107 -3.89 26.99 0.87
C ILE A 107 -3.73 28.18 1.80
N LYS A 108 -3.40 27.94 3.08
CA LYS A 108 -3.08 29.02 4.01
C LYS A 108 -1.71 29.59 3.68
N LYS A 109 -1.55 30.89 3.89
CA LYS A 109 -0.27 31.59 3.68
C LYS A 109 0.87 30.91 4.44
N GLY A 110 2.03 30.77 3.78
CA GLY A 110 3.21 30.13 4.36
C GLY A 110 3.14 28.60 4.50
N THR A 111 2.08 27.96 4.00
CA THR A 111 2.02 26.50 3.93
C THR A 111 2.91 26.00 2.79
N ASN A 112 3.81 25.06 3.07
CA ASN A 112 4.65 24.46 2.04
C ASN A 112 3.84 23.54 1.11
N LEU A 113 4.16 23.58 -0.18
CA LEU A 113 3.59 22.67 -1.17
C LEU A 113 4.15 21.26 -0.92
N SER A 114 3.36 20.39 -0.28
CA SER A 114 3.72 18.98 -0.10
C SER A 114 3.41 18.16 -1.35
N ASN A 115 4.16 17.08 -1.56
CA ASN A 115 3.91 16.11 -2.65
C ASN A 115 2.57 15.36 -2.51
N SER A 116 1.92 15.42 -1.34
CA SER A 116 0.62 14.81 -1.08
C SER A 116 -0.58 15.72 -1.38
N ALA A 117 -0.34 16.91 -1.96
CA ALA A 117 -1.31 17.89 -2.45
C ALA A 117 -2.70 17.88 -1.77
N VAL A 118 -2.88 18.75 -0.76
CA VAL A 118 -4.17 18.96 -0.09
C VAL A 118 -4.89 20.15 -0.73
N GLY A 119 -6.11 19.94 -1.25
CA GLY A 119 -7.02 21.04 -1.59
C GLY A 119 -7.08 21.48 -3.06
N ASN A 120 -6.80 20.57 -4.00
CA ASN A 120 -6.95 20.84 -5.43
C ASN A 120 -8.39 21.29 -5.76
N ILE A 121 -8.50 22.46 -6.38
CA ILE A 121 -9.76 23.05 -6.87
C ILE A 121 -9.89 22.94 -8.38
N PHE A 122 -8.78 22.77 -9.10
CA PHE A 122 -8.76 22.54 -10.54
C PHE A 122 -7.58 21.64 -10.92
N ILE A 123 -7.82 20.68 -11.82
CA ILE A 123 -6.79 19.78 -12.39
C ILE A 123 -7.03 19.75 -13.90
N SER A 124 -5.98 19.99 -14.67
CA SER A 124 -6.00 20.03 -16.13
C SER A 124 -4.71 19.44 -16.68
N GLU A 125 -4.79 18.75 -17.82
CA GLU A 125 -3.59 18.31 -18.57
C GLU A 125 -2.93 19.46 -19.33
N ARG A 126 -3.67 20.54 -19.56
CA ARG A 126 -3.22 21.74 -20.26
C ARG A 126 -2.96 22.88 -19.29
N GLU A 127 -2.01 23.72 -19.63
CA GLU A 127 -1.72 24.93 -18.88
C GLU A 127 -2.93 25.87 -18.90
N PHE A 128 -3.12 26.60 -17.79
CA PHE A 128 -4.16 27.58 -17.60
C PHE A 128 -3.60 28.75 -16.79
N LYS A 129 -4.36 29.84 -16.72
CA LYS A 129 -4.07 30.96 -15.83
C LYS A 129 -5.09 30.99 -14.71
N ALA A 130 -4.67 31.43 -13.54
CA ALA A 130 -5.56 31.66 -12.42
C ALA A 130 -5.16 32.93 -11.69
N GLN A 131 -6.14 33.68 -11.21
CA GLN A 131 -5.90 34.89 -10.45
C GLN A 131 -7.02 35.16 -9.46
N TRP A 132 -6.71 35.88 -8.39
CA TRP A 132 -7.74 36.50 -7.55
C TRP A 132 -8.45 37.62 -8.31
N ILE A 133 -9.78 37.66 -8.21
CA ILE A 133 -10.58 38.81 -8.64
C ILE A 133 -10.84 39.73 -7.46
N ASP A 134 -11.10 39.13 -6.30
CA ASP A 134 -11.31 39.80 -5.02
C ASP A 134 -10.91 38.84 -3.89
N ASN A 135 -11.18 39.20 -2.64
CA ASN A 135 -10.84 38.36 -1.49
C ASN A 135 -11.73 37.11 -1.33
N LYS A 136 -12.72 36.88 -2.18
CA LYS A 136 -13.65 35.74 -2.12
C LYS A 136 -13.83 35.04 -3.46
N THR A 137 -13.17 35.51 -4.52
CA THR A 137 -13.38 35.00 -5.89
C THR A 137 -12.05 34.79 -6.60
N VAL A 138 -11.88 33.59 -7.15
CA VAL A 138 -10.78 33.22 -8.05
C VAL A 138 -11.33 33.00 -9.44
N LYS A 139 -10.64 33.53 -10.45
CA LYS A 139 -10.91 33.27 -11.86
C LYS A 139 -9.87 32.33 -12.42
N VAL A 140 -10.33 31.29 -13.09
CA VAL A 140 -9.51 30.35 -13.86
C VAL A 140 -9.80 30.55 -15.35
N ILE A 141 -8.76 30.73 -16.14
CA ILE A 141 -8.81 31.02 -17.57
C ILE A 141 -8.05 29.91 -18.30
N GLY A 142 -8.75 29.12 -19.10
CA GLY A 142 -8.11 28.05 -19.85
C GLY A 142 -9.11 27.17 -20.60
N LYS A 143 -8.59 26.25 -21.41
CA LYS A 143 -9.42 25.27 -22.11
C LYS A 143 -9.90 24.21 -21.14
N LEU A 144 -11.21 24.19 -20.89
CA LEU A 144 -11.85 23.14 -20.12
C LEU A 144 -12.10 21.93 -21.02
N ASN A 145 -11.67 20.75 -20.61
CA ASN A 145 -12.04 19.48 -21.24
C ASN A 145 -12.89 18.63 -20.28
N ALA A 146 -13.51 17.56 -20.79
CA ALA A 146 -14.32 16.65 -19.97
C ALA A 146 -13.52 15.96 -18.85
N GLU A 147 -12.21 15.85 -19.03
CA GLU A 147 -11.28 15.20 -18.09
C GLU A 147 -10.83 16.14 -16.96
N SER A 148 -11.06 17.45 -17.10
CA SER A 148 -10.69 18.44 -16.10
C SER A 148 -11.54 18.28 -14.83
N LYS A 149 -10.89 18.05 -13.69
CA LYS A 149 -11.57 18.03 -12.38
C LYS A 149 -11.67 19.46 -11.87
N LYS A 150 -12.88 19.91 -11.50
CA LYS A 150 -13.14 21.30 -11.10
C LYS A 150 -14.09 21.42 -9.91
N LYS A 151 -13.94 22.50 -9.14
CA LYS A 151 -14.82 22.87 -8.02
C LYS A 151 -15.26 24.32 -8.20
N ASN A 152 -16.53 24.60 -7.98
CA ASN A 152 -17.04 25.97 -8.06
C ASN A 152 -16.88 26.75 -6.74
N TYR A 153 -16.65 26.05 -5.62
CA TYR A 153 -16.44 26.63 -4.30
C TYR A 153 -15.42 25.85 -3.48
N HIS A 154 -14.61 26.54 -2.68
CA HIS A 154 -13.67 25.94 -1.74
C HIS A 154 -13.34 26.90 -0.59
N LYS A 155 -13.55 26.48 0.67
CA LYS A 155 -13.26 27.29 1.87
C LYS A 155 -13.87 28.71 1.84
N GLY A 156 -15.10 28.82 1.34
CA GLY A 156 -15.78 30.11 1.19
C GLY A 156 -15.32 30.96 0.00
N ILE A 157 -14.39 30.45 -0.82
CA ILE A 157 -13.94 31.09 -2.06
C ILE A 157 -14.76 30.55 -3.23
N LYS A 158 -15.31 31.44 -4.05
CA LYS A 158 -15.96 31.13 -5.33
C LYS A 158 -14.90 30.97 -6.41
N ILE A 159 -15.05 29.95 -7.26
CA ILE A 159 -14.19 29.72 -8.41
C ILE A 159 -15.04 29.89 -9.66
N ILE A 160 -14.65 30.82 -10.53
CA ILE A 160 -15.28 31.04 -11.83
C ILE A 160 -14.33 30.56 -12.93
N TYR A 161 -14.91 29.95 -13.96
CA TYR A 161 -14.17 29.39 -15.09
C TYR A 161 -14.55 30.11 -16.37
N ASN A 162 -13.55 30.64 -17.07
CA ASN A 162 -13.71 31.23 -18.39
C ASN A 162 -12.94 30.37 -19.39
N THR A 163 -13.64 29.91 -20.42
CA THR A 163 -12.99 29.30 -21.59
C THR A 163 -12.24 30.37 -22.37
N ALA A 164 -10.97 30.09 -22.66
CA ALA A 164 -10.11 30.87 -23.54
C ALA A 164 -10.03 30.23 -24.92
#